data_AF-A0A8J4YK43-F1
#
_entry.id   AF-A0A8J4YK43-F1
#
_cell.length_a   1.000
_cell.length_b   1.000
_cell.length_c   1.000
_cell.angle_alpha   90.00
_cell.angle_beta   90.00
_cell.angle_gamma   90.00
#
_symmetry.space_group_name_H-M   'P 1'
#
loop_
_entity.id
_entity.type
_entity.pdbx_description
1 polymer ?
#
loop_
_entity_poly.entity_id
_entity_poly.type
_entity_poly.pdbx_seq_one_letter_code
_entity_poly.pdbx_strand_id
1 'polypeptide(L)'
;MDKLVSNIIHMPNQPDHFKKALLIKLAHSPRVNMSRTVLEKADIMAIFDTCVNIATTSENEGPLAVFAFSHWASQHKACLKEYLTPERVAGIMACQTNASVVMAWLKEALCHMTEDTDVMCTLAPVLEEALQNKLRACGGSSAFVMQLAELYAVCPVLLPPPHTRLTFTITLMNCVSAFPTPTKPEVLTHMKSIGGLVNTLWNGLRLEDILYSLNAMYTIISNTDGGSEVCPAMAHLLSLVPTVVVECLAPRIVSDANTTDAALLATLTRLTAWLVAWPTAHTTLGLWVRTLVRLLYQSGRTIIPARVTLDRVPKLLTALQIPVVRTGVVSVLSTLLLSFQNSPTAFHKVIPALVDVMGQLEREGSPSSTATLGRLATLAHTLMALHPGTPDTYHPLMCCLEKYPAPSEEDLREVIQEHQWGAVEEGARGLAPGQQRGGAGVSEAPLVYQQRPPSQKVGLRNLGNTCYMNSVIQALFMTDR
;
A
#
# COMPACT_ATOMS: atom_id res chain seq x y z
N MET A 1 34.62 18.31 -25.18
CA MET A 1 34.53 17.61 -23.88
C MET A 1 33.26 16.77 -23.81
N ASP A 2 32.12 17.38 -24.10
CA ASP A 2 30.90 16.75 -24.63
C ASP A 2 31.11 15.41 -25.38
N LYS A 3 31.94 15.36 -26.43
CA LYS A 3 32.21 14.11 -27.18
C LYS A 3 32.87 13.01 -26.33
N LEU A 4 33.75 13.39 -25.40
CA LEU A 4 34.40 12.44 -24.51
C LEU A 4 33.41 11.90 -23.47
N VAL A 5 32.52 12.76 -22.96
CA VAL A 5 31.41 12.35 -22.08
C VAL A 5 30.50 11.35 -22.80
N SER A 6 30.07 11.67 -24.03
CA SER A 6 29.27 10.76 -24.87
C SER A 6 29.99 9.43 -25.11
N ASN A 7 31.27 9.45 -25.47
CA ASN A 7 32.06 8.23 -25.68
C ASN A 7 32.18 7.36 -24.42
N ILE A 8 32.29 7.98 -23.24
CA ILE A 8 32.33 7.23 -21.96
C ILE A 8 30.97 6.59 -21.68
N ILE A 9 29.88 7.30 -21.93
CA ILE A 9 28.51 6.78 -21.74
C ILE A 9 28.28 5.58 -22.66
N HIS A 10 28.58 5.73 -23.95
CA HIS A 10 28.42 4.68 -24.97
C HIS A 10 29.52 3.61 -24.95
N MET A 11 30.44 3.63 -23.98
CA MET A 11 31.57 2.71 -23.95
C MET A 11 31.06 1.26 -23.87
N PRO A 12 31.33 0.42 -24.89
CA PRO A 12 30.77 -0.93 -24.94
C PRO A 12 31.45 -1.84 -23.91
N ASN A 13 30.72 -2.82 -23.40
CA ASN A 13 31.22 -3.90 -22.55
C ASN A 13 31.92 -3.47 -21.25
N GLN A 14 31.67 -2.24 -20.77
CA GLN A 14 32.18 -1.76 -19.49
C GLN A 14 31.06 -1.62 -18.47
N PRO A 15 31.28 -1.99 -17.20
CA PRO A 15 30.26 -1.90 -16.18
C PRO A 15 30.03 -0.43 -15.76
N ASP A 16 28.81 -0.11 -15.36
CA ASP A 16 28.40 1.27 -15.03
C ASP A 16 29.26 1.92 -13.95
N HIS A 17 29.70 1.16 -12.93
CA HIS A 17 30.56 1.71 -11.88
C HIS A 17 31.89 2.24 -12.41
N PHE A 18 32.45 1.59 -13.44
CA PHE A 18 33.67 2.03 -14.10
C PHE A 18 33.42 3.30 -14.92
N LYS A 19 32.35 3.33 -15.72
CA LYS A 19 31.96 4.52 -16.49
C LYS A 19 31.70 5.72 -15.58
N LYS A 20 30.99 5.52 -14.48
CA LYS A 20 30.73 6.56 -13.45
C LYS A 20 32.05 7.09 -12.86
N ALA A 21 33.00 6.23 -12.53
CA ALA A 21 34.30 6.65 -12.02
C ALA A 21 35.09 7.48 -13.03
N LEU A 22 35.04 7.15 -14.33
CA LEU A 22 35.65 7.94 -15.39
C LEU A 22 34.99 9.31 -15.53
N LEU A 23 33.65 9.37 -15.51
CA LEU A 23 32.89 10.62 -15.57
C LEU A 23 33.21 11.54 -14.39
N ILE A 24 33.28 11.00 -13.17
CA ILE A 24 33.70 11.76 -11.97
C ILE A 24 35.11 12.31 -12.17
N LYS A 25 36.07 11.48 -12.58
CA LYS A 25 37.45 11.92 -12.82
C LYS A 25 37.53 13.00 -13.89
N LEU A 26 36.72 12.88 -14.94
CA LEU A 26 36.70 13.84 -16.04
C LEU A 26 36.17 15.20 -15.59
N ALA A 27 35.09 15.23 -14.80
CA ALA A 27 34.53 16.46 -14.28
C ALA A 27 35.48 17.20 -13.33
N HIS A 28 36.23 16.46 -12.51
CA HIS A 28 37.24 17.04 -11.61
C HIS A 28 38.59 17.30 -12.27
N SER A 29 38.76 17.00 -13.57
CA SER A 29 40.04 17.19 -14.25
C SER A 29 40.32 18.68 -14.47
N PRO A 30 41.42 19.23 -13.94
CA PRO A 30 41.79 20.64 -14.14
C PRO A 30 42.37 20.91 -15.54
N ARG A 31 42.52 19.88 -16.39
CA ARG A 31 43.09 20.00 -17.73
C ARG A 31 42.25 19.24 -18.75
N VAL A 32 41.77 19.97 -19.74
CA VAL A 32 40.92 19.49 -20.84
C VAL A 32 41.74 19.17 -22.08
N ASN A 33 42.92 19.79 -22.20
CA ASN A 33 43.96 19.50 -23.19
C ASN A 33 45.28 20.14 -22.71
N MET A 34 46.42 19.75 -23.29
CA MET A 34 47.74 20.37 -22.99
C MET A 34 47.80 21.90 -23.21
N SER A 35 46.77 22.51 -23.82
CA SER A 35 46.70 23.95 -24.14
C SER A 35 45.59 24.75 -23.44
N ARG A 36 44.60 24.12 -22.78
CA ARG A 36 43.46 24.83 -22.13
C ARG A 36 43.24 24.36 -20.69
N THR A 37 43.30 25.32 -19.76
CA THR A 37 43.28 25.09 -18.31
C THR A 37 41.91 25.31 -17.65
N VAL A 38 40.93 25.90 -18.34
CA VAL A 38 39.58 26.17 -17.80
C VAL A 38 38.52 25.87 -18.86
N LEU A 39 37.45 25.16 -18.47
CA LEU A 39 36.27 24.96 -19.32
C LEU A 39 35.52 26.28 -19.47
N GLU A 40 35.21 26.67 -20.70
CA GLU A 40 34.37 27.83 -20.95
C GLU A 40 32.90 27.46 -20.72
N LYS A 41 32.06 28.47 -20.47
CA LYS A 41 30.62 28.28 -20.30
C LYS A 41 29.99 27.51 -21.47
N ALA A 42 30.41 27.78 -22.70
CA ALA A 42 29.91 27.08 -23.89
C ALA A 42 30.22 25.58 -23.85
N ASP A 43 31.39 25.17 -23.33
CA ASP A 43 31.75 23.77 -23.19
C ASP A 43 30.82 23.06 -22.19
N ILE A 44 30.47 23.73 -21.09
CA ILE A 44 29.58 23.20 -20.05
C ILE A 44 28.15 23.05 -20.60
N MET A 45 27.66 24.06 -21.32
CA MET A 45 26.33 24.00 -21.95
C MET A 45 26.25 22.85 -22.97
N ALA A 46 27.30 22.62 -23.78
CA ALA A 46 27.35 21.51 -24.72
C ALA A 46 27.36 20.13 -24.02
N ILE A 47 28.00 20.02 -22.85
CA ILE A 47 27.95 18.79 -22.03
C ILE A 47 26.54 18.55 -21.52
N PHE A 48 25.85 19.59 -21.02
CA PHE A 48 24.46 19.48 -20.60
C PHE A 48 23.53 19.05 -21.74
N ASP A 49 23.64 19.67 -22.92
CA ASP A 49 22.88 19.29 -24.11
C ASP A 49 23.12 17.83 -24.48
N THR A 50 24.39 17.39 -24.48
CA THR A 50 24.76 16.00 -24.77
C THR A 50 24.10 15.02 -23.81
N CYS A 51 24.13 15.31 -22.50
CA CYS A 51 23.54 14.43 -21.50
C CYS A 51 22.00 14.39 -21.63
N VAL A 52 21.36 15.54 -21.85
CA VAL A 52 19.91 15.63 -22.05
C VAL A 52 19.48 14.88 -23.31
N ASN A 53 20.22 15.03 -24.41
CA ASN A 53 19.92 14.33 -25.67
C ASN A 53 20.01 12.81 -25.49
N ILE A 54 21.01 12.29 -24.77
CA ILE A 54 21.10 10.86 -24.49
C ILE A 54 19.94 10.43 -23.57
N ALA A 55 19.60 11.21 -22.55
CA ALA A 55 18.51 10.91 -21.62
C ALA A 55 17.14 10.83 -22.33
N THR A 56 16.87 11.69 -23.31
CA THR A 56 15.61 11.71 -24.06
C THR A 56 15.53 10.66 -25.17
N THR A 57 16.66 10.09 -25.60
CA THR A 57 16.73 9.15 -26.75
C THR A 57 17.08 7.70 -26.38
N SER A 58 17.76 7.44 -25.26
CA SER A 58 18.20 6.09 -24.85
C SER A 58 17.72 5.73 -23.44
N GLU A 59 16.90 4.69 -23.31
CA GLU A 59 16.46 4.18 -21.99
C GLU A 59 17.62 3.53 -21.21
N ASN A 60 18.50 2.81 -21.91
CA ASN A 60 19.58 2.05 -21.29
C ASN A 60 20.72 2.97 -20.79
N GLU A 61 21.08 3.97 -21.58
CA GLU A 61 22.20 4.86 -21.29
C GLU A 61 21.75 6.15 -20.60
N GLY A 62 20.45 6.44 -20.65
CA GLY A 62 19.82 7.59 -20.03
C GLY A 62 20.17 7.75 -18.55
N PRO A 63 20.08 6.71 -17.69
CA PRO A 63 20.47 6.82 -16.27
C PRO A 63 21.93 7.24 -16.07
N LEU A 64 22.84 6.79 -16.94
CA LEU A 64 24.25 7.18 -16.88
C LEU A 64 24.45 8.62 -17.38
N ALA A 65 23.69 9.06 -18.39
CA ALA A 65 23.68 10.44 -18.85
C ALA A 65 23.13 11.40 -17.79
N VAL A 66 22.07 11.01 -17.06
CA VAL A 66 21.54 11.77 -15.92
C VAL A 66 22.58 11.88 -14.80
N PHE A 67 23.29 10.79 -14.50
CA PHE A 67 24.39 10.80 -13.54
C PHE A 67 25.50 11.76 -13.95
N ALA A 68 25.93 11.71 -15.22
CA ALA A 68 26.91 12.65 -15.76
C ALA A 68 26.40 14.10 -15.62
N PHE A 69 25.18 14.38 -16.07
CA PHE A 69 24.56 15.70 -15.96
C PHE A 69 24.61 16.24 -14.52
N SER A 70 24.13 15.46 -13.53
CA SER A 70 24.07 15.87 -12.13
C SER A 70 25.45 16.23 -11.57
N HIS A 71 26.47 15.46 -11.94
CA HIS A 71 27.83 15.68 -11.45
C HIS A 71 28.42 17.01 -11.95
N TRP A 72 28.25 17.34 -13.23
CA TRP A 72 28.66 18.65 -13.77
C TRP A 72 27.78 19.79 -13.27
N ALA A 73 26.48 19.56 -13.12
CA ALA A 73 25.52 20.53 -12.57
C ALA A 73 25.90 20.97 -11.15
N SER A 74 26.36 20.03 -10.32
CA SER A 74 26.81 20.31 -8.94
C SER A 74 28.01 21.26 -8.87
N GLN A 75 28.91 21.19 -9.86
CA GLN A 75 30.14 21.99 -9.93
C GLN A 75 29.92 23.35 -10.60
N HIS A 76 28.94 23.44 -11.52
CA HIS A 76 28.72 24.61 -12.38
C HIS A 76 27.30 25.18 -12.23
N LYS A 77 26.88 25.44 -10.99
CA LYS A 77 25.54 25.95 -10.65
C LYS A 77 25.13 27.22 -11.42
N ALA A 78 26.06 28.15 -11.66
CA ALA A 78 25.78 29.36 -12.44
C ALA A 78 25.43 29.04 -13.90
N CYS A 79 26.14 28.08 -14.52
CA CYS A 79 25.79 27.62 -15.87
C CYS A 79 24.46 26.86 -15.86
N LEU A 80 24.19 26.07 -14.83
CA LEU A 80 22.91 25.36 -14.69
C LEU A 80 21.73 26.33 -14.58
N LYS A 81 21.86 27.41 -13.80
CA LYS A 81 20.83 28.46 -13.68
C LYS A 81 20.46 29.04 -15.05
N GLU A 82 21.45 29.37 -15.86
CA GLU A 82 21.22 29.89 -17.21
C GLU A 82 20.74 28.84 -18.21
N TYR A 83 21.07 27.57 -17.98
CA TYR A 83 20.62 26.46 -18.82
C TYR A 83 19.13 26.16 -18.62
N LEU A 84 18.62 26.28 -17.39
CA LEU A 84 17.24 25.94 -17.04
C LEU A 84 16.26 27.06 -17.38
N THR A 85 16.06 27.32 -18.68
CA THR A 85 15.02 28.25 -19.14
C THR A 85 13.64 27.57 -19.23
N PRO A 86 12.53 28.31 -19.04
CA PRO A 86 11.17 27.83 -19.27
C PRO A 86 10.98 27.06 -20.57
N GLU A 87 11.44 27.61 -21.70
CA GLU A 87 11.23 27.02 -23.02
C GLU A 87 11.98 25.69 -23.16
N ARG A 88 13.21 25.64 -22.65
CA ARG A 88 14.03 24.44 -22.71
C ARG A 88 13.46 23.33 -21.85
N VAL A 89 13.08 23.65 -20.61
CA VAL A 89 12.48 22.67 -19.68
C VAL A 89 11.16 22.17 -20.26
N ALA A 90 10.29 23.05 -20.78
CA ALA A 90 9.06 22.64 -21.45
C ALA A 90 9.32 21.72 -22.65
N GLY A 91 10.31 22.05 -23.50
CA GLY A 91 10.69 21.24 -24.66
C GLY A 91 11.17 19.84 -24.27
N ILE A 92 11.98 19.72 -23.22
CA ILE A 92 12.44 18.42 -22.71
C ILE A 92 11.26 17.65 -22.08
N MET A 93 10.39 18.34 -21.34
CA MET A 93 9.21 17.73 -20.73
C MET A 93 8.13 17.33 -21.74
N ALA A 94 8.14 17.87 -22.96
CA ALA A 94 7.27 17.41 -24.04
C ALA A 94 7.67 16.02 -24.59
N CYS A 95 8.89 15.54 -24.29
CA CYS A 95 9.37 14.23 -24.70
C CYS A 95 8.49 13.11 -24.11
N GLN A 96 7.91 12.28 -24.97
CA GLN A 96 7.04 11.16 -24.58
C GLN A 96 7.83 9.86 -24.33
N THR A 97 9.01 9.73 -24.95
CA THR A 97 9.92 8.60 -24.74
C THR A 97 10.71 8.78 -23.46
N ASN A 98 11.13 7.68 -22.84
CA ASN A 98 12.03 7.67 -21.67
C ASN A 98 11.54 8.55 -20.51
N ALA A 99 10.22 8.65 -20.30
CA ALA A 99 9.64 9.60 -19.35
C ALA A 99 10.21 9.47 -17.92
N SER A 100 10.52 8.25 -17.47
CA SER A 100 11.18 8.03 -16.17
C SER A 100 12.59 8.64 -16.10
N VAL A 101 13.38 8.52 -17.17
CA VAL A 101 14.72 9.11 -17.26
C VAL A 101 14.63 10.64 -17.30
N VAL A 102 13.68 11.19 -18.05
CA VAL A 102 13.44 12.65 -18.11
C VAL A 102 13.04 13.19 -16.73
N MET A 103 12.21 12.46 -15.98
CA MET A 103 11.88 12.84 -14.60
C MET A 103 13.09 12.76 -13.67
N ALA A 104 13.93 11.74 -13.82
CA ALA A 104 15.18 11.63 -13.06
C ALA A 104 16.13 12.79 -13.38
N TRP A 105 16.27 13.17 -14.65
CA TRP A 105 17.02 14.35 -15.07
C TRP A 105 16.49 15.62 -14.41
N LEU A 106 15.18 15.86 -14.46
CA LEU A 106 14.57 17.06 -13.87
C LEU A 106 14.83 17.12 -12.36
N LYS A 107 14.70 15.99 -11.66
CA LYS A 107 15.03 15.88 -10.23
C LYS A 107 16.49 16.26 -9.96
N GLU A 108 17.43 15.69 -10.72
CA GLU A 108 18.86 15.99 -10.56
C GLU A 108 19.24 17.42 -10.97
N ALA A 109 18.51 18.04 -11.90
CA ALA A 109 18.72 19.44 -12.25
C ALA A 109 18.25 20.37 -11.13
N LEU A 110 17.06 20.13 -10.59
CA LEU A 110 16.46 21.00 -9.60
C LEU A 110 17.04 20.79 -8.19
N CYS A 111 17.58 19.61 -7.86
CA CYS A 111 18.19 19.37 -6.55
C CYS A 111 19.33 20.36 -6.22
N HIS A 112 20.02 20.88 -7.23
CA HIS A 112 21.07 21.88 -7.08
C HIS A 112 20.57 23.32 -7.03
N MET A 113 19.29 23.56 -7.36
CA MET A 113 18.65 24.88 -7.51
C MET A 113 17.52 25.15 -6.51
N THR A 114 17.26 24.23 -5.57
CA THR A 114 16.16 24.35 -4.58
C THR A 114 16.19 25.62 -3.75
N GLU A 115 17.38 26.18 -3.50
CA GLU A 115 17.58 27.41 -2.73
C GLU A 115 17.46 28.70 -3.59
N ASP A 116 17.50 28.57 -4.93
CA ASP A 116 17.40 29.72 -5.83
C ASP A 116 15.93 30.05 -6.14
N THR A 117 15.38 31.01 -5.40
CA THR A 117 13.97 31.41 -5.50
C THR A 117 13.60 31.93 -6.88
N ASP A 118 14.53 32.61 -7.57
CA ASP A 118 14.29 33.22 -8.88
C ASP A 118 14.08 32.17 -9.97
N VAL A 119 14.94 31.14 -9.97
CA VAL A 119 14.79 29.97 -10.85
C VAL A 119 13.47 29.24 -10.57
N MET A 120 13.17 28.97 -9.30
CA MET A 120 11.96 28.22 -8.94
C MET A 120 10.67 29.00 -9.23
N CYS A 121 10.63 30.32 -8.98
CA CYS A 121 9.48 31.16 -9.35
C CYS A 121 9.24 31.17 -10.87
N THR A 122 10.31 31.13 -11.65
CA THR A 122 10.24 31.15 -13.12
C THR A 122 9.79 29.79 -13.69
N LEU A 123 10.29 28.69 -13.13
CA LEU A 123 10.02 27.33 -13.65
C LEU A 123 8.74 26.69 -13.11
N ALA A 124 8.32 27.02 -11.88
CA ALA A 124 7.19 26.35 -11.24
C ALA A 124 5.88 26.37 -12.06
N PRO A 125 5.46 27.50 -12.66
CA PRO A 125 4.22 27.53 -13.44
C PRO A 125 4.25 26.61 -14.67
N VAL A 126 5.40 26.55 -15.36
CA VAL A 126 5.59 25.69 -16.54
C VAL A 126 5.63 24.22 -16.14
N LEU A 127 6.30 23.93 -15.03
CA LEU A 127 6.42 22.57 -14.51
C LEU A 127 5.10 22.04 -13.95
N GLU A 128 4.28 22.87 -13.30
CA GLU A 128 2.99 22.44 -12.76
C GLU A 128 2.11 21.80 -13.83
N GLU A 129 1.91 22.48 -14.96
CA GLU A 129 1.12 21.97 -16.07
C GLU A 129 1.78 20.75 -16.73
N ALA A 130 3.09 20.83 -16.99
CA ALA A 130 3.84 19.77 -17.65
C ALA A 130 3.84 18.46 -16.84
N LEU A 131 3.99 18.53 -15.51
CA LEU A 131 4.00 17.38 -14.63
C LEU A 131 2.62 16.71 -14.56
N GLN A 132 1.54 17.49 -14.49
CA GLN A 132 0.18 16.93 -14.53
C GLN A 132 -0.11 16.23 -15.87
N ASN A 133 0.26 16.86 -16.98
CA ASN A 133 0.09 16.27 -18.32
C ASN A 133 0.91 14.99 -18.49
N LYS A 134 2.16 14.98 -18.02
CA LYS A 134 2.98 13.76 -17.99
C LYS A 134 2.40 12.68 -17.09
N LEU A 135 1.85 13.00 -15.93
CA LEU A 135 1.20 12.01 -15.08
C LEU A 135 0.01 11.35 -15.79
N ARG A 136 -0.81 12.12 -16.51
CA ARG A 136 -1.93 11.56 -17.30
C ARG A 136 -1.44 10.65 -18.43
N ALA A 137 -0.35 11.00 -19.10
CA ALA A 137 0.19 10.23 -20.23
C ALA A 137 1.00 8.99 -19.81
N CYS A 138 1.83 9.11 -18.77
CA CYS A 138 2.84 8.12 -18.38
C CYS A 138 2.55 7.46 -17.02
N GLY A 139 1.41 7.79 -16.40
CA GLY A 139 1.04 7.33 -15.06
C GLY A 139 0.85 5.82 -14.92
N GLY A 140 0.78 5.05 -16.01
CA GLY A 140 0.77 3.59 -15.96
C GLY A 140 2.11 2.95 -15.57
N SER A 141 3.21 3.72 -15.57
CA SER A 141 4.54 3.24 -15.22
C SER A 141 4.90 3.56 -13.76
N SER A 142 5.06 2.53 -12.93
CA SER A 142 5.46 2.71 -11.53
C SER A 142 6.83 3.39 -11.37
N ALA A 143 7.76 3.15 -12.30
CA ALA A 143 9.06 3.80 -12.30
C ALA A 143 8.96 5.31 -12.57
N PHE A 144 8.10 5.73 -13.50
CA PHE A 144 7.83 7.15 -13.74
C PHE A 144 7.21 7.81 -12.50
N VAL A 145 6.17 7.20 -11.93
CA VAL A 145 5.47 7.76 -10.76
C VAL A 145 6.40 7.82 -9.54
N MET A 146 7.32 6.86 -9.38
CA MET A 146 8.38 6.94 -8.37
C MET A 146 9.30 8.15 -8.58
N GLN A 147 9.79 8.39 -9.81
CA GLN A 147 10.65 9.55 -10.09
C GLN A 147 9.91 10.87 -9.86
N LEU A 148 8.61 10.92 -10.18
CA LEU A 148 7.75 12.05 -9.85
C LEU A 148 7.63 12.27 -8.33
N ALA A 149 7.44 11.20 -7.56
CA ALA A 149 7.42 11.27 -6.09
C ALA A 149 8.74 11.77 -5.50
N GLU A 150 9.87 11.28 -6.02
CA GLU A 150 11.20 11.74 -5.59
C GLU A 150 11.46 13.20 -5.98
N LEU A 151 11.00 13.64 -7.16
CA LEU A 151 11.06 15.05 -7.56
C LEU A 151 10.32 15.94 -6.55
N TYR A 152 9.09 15.60 -6.18
CA TYR A 152 8.33 16.39 -5.21
C TYR A 152 8.93 16.35 -3.80
N ALA A 153 9.62 15.25 -3.43
CA ALA A 153 10.34 15.19 -2.17
C ALA A 153 11.55 16.16 -2.14
N VAL A 154 12.24 16.30 -3.28
CA VAL A 154 13.39 17.23 -3.42
C VAL A 154 12.91 18.68 -3.59
N CYS A 155 11.83 18.91 -4.35
CA CYS A 155 11.29 20.22 -4.66
C CYS A 155 9.81 20.35 -4.24
N PRO A 156 9.51 20.50 -2.92
CA PRO A 156 8.14 20.60 -2.44
C PRO A 156 7.36 21.80 -3.00
N VAL A 157 8.04 22.85 -3.45
CA VAL A 157 7.43 24.03 -4.07
C VAL A 157 6.66 23.69 -5.36
N LEU A 158 7.00 22.57 -6.01
CA LEU A 158 6.30 22.10 -7.21
C LEU A 158 5.03 21.30 -6.89
N LEU A 159 4.78 20.96 -5.62
CA LEU A 159 3.59 20.21 -5.24
C LEU A 159 2.32 20.90 -5.75
N PRO A 160 1.31 20.13 -6.18
CA PRO A 160 0.05 20.70 -6.64
C PRO A 160 -0.52 21.70 -5.61
N PRO A 161 -1.04 22.85 -6.07
CA PRO A 161 -1.61 23.85 -5.19
C PRO A 161 -2.83 23.28 -4.46
N PRO A 162 -3.22 23.88 -3.31
CA PRO A 162 -4.26 23.29 -2.44
C PRO A 162 -5.58 22.95 -3.15
N HIS A 163 -6.01 23.76 -4.13
CA HIS A 163 -7.28 23.57 -4.84
C HIS A 163 -7.27 22.41 -5.85
N THR A 164 -6.11 21.95 -6.34
CA THR A 164 -6.00 20.78 -7.23
C THR A 164 -5.42 19.54 -6.55
N ARG A 165 -4.92 19.69 -5.31
CA ARG A 165 -4.23 18.63 -4.55
C ARG A 165 -5.07 17.38 -4.34
N LEU A 166 -6.37 17.54 -4.06
CA LEU A 166 -7.28 16.40 -3.93
C LEU A 166 -7.40 15.63 -5.25
N THR A 167 -7.69 16.34 -6.34
CA THR A 167 -7.81 15.74 -7.69
C THR A 167 -6.52 15.04 -8.08
N PHE A 168 -5.37 15.65 -7.84
CA PHE A 168 -4.06 15.05 -8.11
C PHE A 168 -3.84 13.77 -7.28
N THR A 169 -4.20 13.79 -6.00
CA THR A 169 -4.10 12.63 -5.10
C THR A 169 -4.94 11.46 -5.62
N ILE A 170 -6.16 11.74 -6.09
CA ILE A 170 -7.04 10.72 -6.67
C ILE A 170 -6.50 10.23 -8.02
N THR A 171 -5.97 11.12 -8.88
CA THR A 171 -5.30 10.71 -10.13
C THR A 171 -4.13 9.77 -9.84
N LEU A 172 -3.31 10.07 -8.84
CA LEU A 172 -2.20 9.22 -8.42
C LEU A 172 -2.67 7.83 -7.95
N MET A 173 -3.75 7.75 -7.18
CA MET A 173 -4.35 6.46 -6.78
C MET A 173 -4.85 5.67 -8.00
N ASN A 174 -5.48 6.34 -8.98
CA ASN A 174 -5.90 5.70 -10.23
C ASN A 174 -4.69 5.17 -11.03
N CYS A 175 -3.60 5.93 -11.11
CA CYS A 175 -2.34 5.47 -11.72
C CYS A 175 -1.83 4.18 -11.05
N VAL A 176 -1.76 4.15 -9.71
CA VAL A 176 -1.32 2.96 -8.96
C VAL A 176 -2.25 1.78 -9.23
N SER A 177 -3.56 2.01 -9.29
CA SER A 177 -4.55 0.96 -9.57
C SER A 177 -4.41 0.33 -10.96
N ALA A 178 -3.87 1.09 -11.92
CA ALA A 178 -3.67 0.69 -13.30
C ALA A 178 -2.26 0.12 -13.59
N PHE A 179 -1.37 0.06 -12.58
CA PHE A 179 -0.06 -0.55 -12.78
C PHE A 179 -0.19 -2.02 -13.19
N PRO A 180 0.71 -2.54 -14.05
CA PRO A 180 0.80 -3.96 -14.31
C PRO A 180 1.00 -4.74 -13.01
N THR A 181 0.48 -5.97 -12.95
CA THR A 181 0.64 -6.85 -11.80
C THR A 181 2.12 -6.98 -11.43
N PRO A 182 2.51 -6.67 -10.18
CA PRO A 182 3.92 -6.65 -9.79
C PRO A 182 4.55 -8.05 -9.92
N THR A 183 5.54 -8.16 -10.80
CA THR A 183 6.35 -9.39 -10.98
C THR A 183 7.79 -9.24 -10.50
N LYS A 184 8.22 -7.98 -10.28
CA LYS A 184 9.58 -7.62 -9.90
C LYS A 184 9.61 -6.96 -8.51
N PRO A 185 10.67 -7.18 -7.72
CA PRO A 185 10.80 -6.59 -6.38
C PRO A 185 10.97 -5.06 -6.41
N GLU A 186 11.43 -4.48 -7.53
CA GLU A 186 11.62 -3.04 -7.72
C GLU A 186 10.36 -2.22 -7.43
N VAL A 187 9.18 -2.79 -7.71
CA VAL A 187 7.89 -2.15 -7.46
C VAL A 187 7.68 -1.85 -5.96
N LEU A 188 8.27 -2.64 -5.05
CA LEU A 188 8.22 -2.35 -3.62
C LEU A 188 8.96 -1.04 -3.28
N THR A 189 10.12 -0.83 -3.90
CA THR A 189 10.88 0.43 -3.76
C THR A 189 10.11 1.59 -4.37
N HIS A 190 9.52 1.40 -5.56
CA HIS A 190 8.69 2.41 -6.21
C HIS A 190 7.53 2.83 -5.30
N MET A 191 6.81 1.85 -4.75
CA MET A 191 5.66 2.11 -3.87
C MET A 191 6.04 2.80 -2.58
N LYS A 192 7.24 2.59 -2.04
CA LYS A 192 7.71 3.33 -0.87
C LYS A 192 7.81 4.84 -1.13
N SER A 193 8.38 5.24 -2.27
CA SER A 193 8.46 6.66 -2.65
C SER A 193 7.06 7.22 -2.95
N ILE A 194 6.23 6.47 -3.66
CA ILE A 194 4.84 6.86 -3.98
C ILE A 194 4.00 7.02 -2.71
N GLY A 195 4.13 6.11 -1.74
CA GLY A 195 3.45 6.22 -0.45
C GLY A 195 3.92 7.42 0.36
N GLY A 196 5.21 7.76 0.27
CA GLY A 196 5.75 9.01 0.83
C GLY A 196 5.10 10.26 0.23
N LEU A 197 4.90 10.28 -1.09
CA LEU A 197 4.19 11.37 -1.76
C LEU A 197 2.71 11.44 -1.31
N VAL A 198 1.99 10.32 -1.27
CA VAL A 198 0.59 10.30 -0.81
C VAL A 198 0.46 10.85 0.60
N ASN A 199 1.33 10.44 1.53
CA ASN A 199 1.36 11.00 2.88
C ASN A 199 1.62 12.51 2.89
N THR A 200 2.54 12.98 2.06
CA THR A 200 2.84 14.41 1.93
C THR A 200 1.62 15.19 1.42
N LEU A 201 0.90 14.64 0.44
CA LEU A 201 -0.32 15.23 -0.09
C LEU A 201 -1.44 15.26 0.96
N TRP A 202 -1.66 14.18 1.70
CA TRP A 202 -2.64 14.12 2.80
C TRP A 202 -2.33 15.09 3.93
N ASN A 203 -1.05 15.27 4.31
CA ASN A 203 -0.66 16.27 5.29
C ASN A 203 -0.99 17.71 4.85
N GLY A 204 -1.08 17.93 3.54
CA GLY A 204 -1.46 19.21 2.95
C GLY A 204 -2.93 19.34 2.61
N LEU A 205 -3.78 18.37 2.95
CA LEU A 205 -5.22 18.37 2.68
C LEU A 205 -6.04 18.58 3.95
N ARG A 206 -7.26 19.09 3.77
CA ARG A 206 -8.24 19.15 4.86
C ARG A 206 -8.76 17.75 5.15
N LEU A 207 -9.29 17.56 6.37
CA LEU A 207 -9.85 16.29 6.79
C LEU A 207 -10.96 15.77 5.86
N GLU A 208 -11.87 16.66 5.44
CA GLU A 208 -12.93 16.37 4.48
C GLU A 208 -12.39 15.79 3.16
N ASP A 209 -11.33 16.38 2.63
CA ASP A 209 -10.68 15.96 1.39
C ASP A 209 -9.95 14.63 1.56
N ILE A 210 -9.31 14.40 2.72
CA ILE A 210 -8.69 13.11 3.04
C ILE A 210 -9.77 12.03 3.02
N LEU A 211 -10.90 12.22 3.72
CA LEU A 211 -12.00 11.26 3.72
C LEU A 211 -12.57 11.02 2.32
N TYR A 212 -12.69 12.07 1.51
CA TYR A 212 -13.12 11.94 0.11
C TYR A 212 -12.12 11.12 -0.72
N SER A 213 -10.81 11.34 -0.54
CA SER A 213 -9.77 10.56 -1.21
C SER A 213 -9.77 9.09 -0.79
N LEU A 214 -10.08 8.79 0.48
CA LEU A 214 -10.22 7.42 0.98
C LEU A 214 -11.46 6.74 0.42
N ASN A 215 -12.57 7.48 0.27
CA ASN A 215 -13.76 6.97 -0.41
C ASN A 215 -13.48 6.67 -1.89
N ALA A 216 -12.75 7.56 -2.58
CA ALA A 216 -12.31 7.31 -3.95
C ALA A 216 -11.41 6.07 -4.06
N MET A 217 -10.50 5.87 -3.09
CA MET A 217 -9.69 4.65 -3.00
C MET A 217 -10.57 3.40 -2.87
N TYR A 218 -11.62 3.43 -2.03
CA TYR A 218 -12.58 2.34 -1.94
C TYR A 218 -13.32 2.11 -3.27
N THR A 219 -13.82 3.17 -3.93
CA THR A 219 -14.49 3.06 -5.24
C THR A 219 -13.60 2.37 -6.28
N ILE A 220 -12.30 2.70 -6.31
CA ILE A 220 -11.32 2.02 -7.17
C ILE A 220 -11.23 0.53 -6.82
N ILE A 221 -11.08 0.19 -5.53
CA ILE A 221 -10.95 -1.20 -5.06
C ILE A 221 -12.24 -2.00 -5.25
N SER A 222 -13.40 -1.36 -5.25
CA SER A 222 -14.70 -1.99 -5.38
C SER A 222 -15.19 -2.05 -6.84
N ASN A 223 -14.43 -1.50 -7.79
CA ASN A 223 -14.82 -1.39 -9.19
C ASN A 223 -15.12 -2.77 -9.81
N THR A 224 -16.31 -2.97 -10.36
CA THR A 224 -16.72 -4.23 -11.01
C THR A 224 -16.67 -4.18 -12.54
N ASP A 225 -16.27 -3.06 -13.12
CA ASP A 225 -16.19 -2.89 -14.56
C ASP A 225 -15.14 -3.85 -15.13
N GLY A 226 -15.59 -4.82 -15.94
CA GLY A 226 -14.79 -5.97 -16.39
C GLY A 226 -13.58 -5.65 -17.31
N GLY A 227 -13.16 -4.39 -17.40
CA GLY A 227 -12.10 -3.92 -18.28
C GLY A 227 -10.70 -3.83 -17.66
N SER A 228 -10.54 -3.86 -16.33
CA SER A 228 -9.20 -3.77 -15.72
C SER A 228 -9.14 -4.40 -14.31
N GLU A 229 -8.16 -5.28 -14.09
CA GLU A 229 -7.86 -5.80 -12.76
C GLU A 229 -7.13 -4.72 -11.95
N VAL A 230 -7.60 -4.47 -10.72
CA VAL A 230 -6.98 -3.49 -9.82
C VAL A 230 -5.65 -4.02 -9.30
N CYS A 231 -4.58 -3.27 -9.55
CA CYS A 231 -3.23 -3.66 -9.15
C CYS A 231 -3.10 -3.90 -7.63
N PRO A 232 -2.48 -5.02 -7.19
CA PRO A 232 -2.19 -5.28 -5.78
C PRO A 232 -1.35 -4.24 -5.05
N ALA A 233 -0.61 -3.39 -5.78
CA ALA A 233 0.15 -2.28 -5.20
C ALA A 233 -0.74 -1.29 -4.41
N MET A 234 -2.04 -1.24 -4.71
CA MET A 234 -3.04 -0.50 -3.92
C MET A 234 -3.07 -0.92 -2.44
N ALA A 235 -2.71 -2.16 -2.11
CA ALA A 235 -2.57 -2.60 -0.73
C ALA A 235 -1.53 -1.78 0.06
N HIS A 236 -0.49 -1.27 -0.61
CA HIS A 236 0.47 -0.35 0.02
C HIS A 236 -0.20 0.96 0.42
N LEU A 237 -1.02 1.55 -0.45
CA LEU A 237 -1.73 2.80 -0.14
C LEU A 237 -2.76 2.61 0.97
N LEU A 238 -3.48 1.47 0.97
CA LEU A 238 -4.36 1.09 2.08
C LEU A 238 -3.60 0.97 3.40
N SER A 239 -2.35 0.49 3.39
CA SER A 239 -1.53 0.35 4.59
C SER A 239 -1.10 1.68 5.21
N LEU A 240 -1.22 2.79 4.48
CA LEU A 240 -0.98 4.14 4.99
C LEU A 240 -2.16 4.65 5.83
N VAL A 241 -3.34 4.02 5.70
CA VAL A 241 -4.56 4.42 6.41
C VAL A 241 -4.50 3.87 7.85
N PRO A 242 -4.68 4.71 8.89
CA PRO A 242 -4.74 4.26 10.27
C PRO A 242 -5.91 3.31 10.52
N THR A 243 -5.71 2.39 11.45
CA THR A 243 -6.72 1.40 11.85
C THR A 243 -8.03 2.03 12.33
N VAL A 244 -7.95 3.13 13.09
CA VAL A 244 -9.14 3.87 13.59
C VAL A 244 -9.99 4.41 12.43
N VAL A 245 -9.35 4.85 11.35
CA VAL A 245 -10.06 5.36 10.17
C VAL A 245 -10.76 4.22 9.42
N VAL A 246 -10.16 3.02 9.38
CA VAL A 246 -10.79 1.82 8.82
C VAL A 246 -12.07 1.47 9.57
N GLU A 247 -12.04 1.51 10.90
CA GLU A 247 -13.20 1.23 11.75
C GLU A 247 -14.33 2.25 11.58
N CYS A 248 -14.01 3.49 11.20
CA CYS A 248 -15.01 4.53 10.89
C CYS A 248 -15.55 4.41 9.45
N LEU A 249 -14.69 4.11 8.46
CA LEU A 249 -15.08 4.07 7.05
C LEU A 249 -15.86 2.80 6.69
N ALA A 250 -15.45 1.64 7.21
CA ALA A 250 -16.04 0.36 6.83
C ALA A 250 -17.57 0.27 7.12
N PRO A 251 -18.09 0.76 8.27
CA PRO A 251 -19.53 0.83 8.49
C PRO A 251 -20.24 1.71 7.47
N ARG A 252 -19.68 2.87 7.13
CA ARG A 252 -20.27 3.80 6.15
C ARG A 252 -20.35 3.15 4.76
N ILE A 253 -19.31 2.42 4.37
CA ILE A 253 -19.26 1.68 3.12
C ILE A 253 -20.36 0.62 3.05
N VAL A 254 -20.51 -0.20 4.10
CA VAL A 254 -21.49 -1.29 4.12
C VAL A 254 -22.91 -0.74 4.17
N SER A 255 -23.15 0.33 4.93
CA SER A 255 -24.48 0.95 5.09
C SER A 255 -24.88 1.88 3.95
N ASP A 256 -23.98 2.24 3.03
CA ASP A 256 -24.29 3.10 1.88
C ASP A 256 -25.27 2.42 0.92
N ALA A 257 -26.37 3.10 0.60
CA ALA A 257 -27.40 2.64 -0.32
C ALA A 257 -26.88 2.42 -1.76
N ASN A 258 -25.79 3.09 -2.14
CA ASN A 258 -25.19 2.94 -3.46
C ASN A 258 -24.21 1.75 -3.55
N THR A 259 -23.83 1.16 -2.40
CA THR A 259 -22.91 0.02 -2.38
C THR A 259 -23.63 -1.26 -2.76
N THR A 260 -23.27 -1.81 -3.93
CA THR A 260 -23.84 -3.08 -4.41
C THR A 260 -23.15 -4.30 -3.80
N ASP A 261 -23.87 -5.41 -3.69
CA ASP A 261 -23.32 -6.69 -3.24
C ASP A 261 -22.17 -7.19 -4.14
N ALA A 262 -22.22 -6.87 -5.44
CA ALA A 262 -21.15 -7.17 -6.38
C ALA A 262 -19.85 -6.40 -6.05
N ALA A 263 -19.96 -5.12 -5.68
CA ALA A 263 -18.83 -4.29 -5.28
C ALA A 263 -18.20 -4.76 -3.95
N LEU A 264 -19.03 -5.15 -2.98
CA LEU A 264 -18.58 -5.74 -1.70
C LEU A 264 -17.87 -7.08 -1.92
N LEU A 265 -18.45 -7.95 -2.76
CA LEU A 265 -17.85 -9.22 -3.14
C LEU A 265 -16.50 -9.04 -3.84
N ALA A 266 -16.43 -8.11 -4.80
CA ALA A 266 -15.19 -7.77 -5.50
C ALA A 266 -14.11 -7.26 -4.54
N THR A 267 -14.49 -6.37 -3.63
CA THR A 267 -13.59 -5.82 -2.59
C THR A 267 -12.99 -6.94 -1.73
N LEU A 268 -13.82 -7.77 -1.09
CA LEU A 268 -13.32 -8.86 -0.24
C LEU A 268 -12.47 -9.86 -1.02
N THR A 269 -12.86 -10.18 -2.25
CA THR A 269 -12.10 -11.07 -3.14
C THR A 269 -10.71 -10.50 -3.44
N ARG A 270 -10.60 -9.19 -3.72
CA ARG A 270 -9.34 -8.50 -3.98
C ARG A 270 -8.46 -8.42 -2.73
N LEU A 271 -9.01 -7.98 -1.60
CA LEU A 271 -8.26 -7.86 -0.35
C LEU A 271 -7.65 -9.20 0.07
N THR A 272 -8.40 -10.30 -0.06
CA THR A 272 -7.87 -11.65 0.24
C THR A 272 -6.82 -12.11 -0.78
N ALA A 273 -6.96 -11.76 -2.07
CA ALA A 273 -5.94 -12.04 -3.07
C ALA A 273 -4.64 -11.25 -2.83
N TRP A 274 -4.76 -9.99 -2.43
CA TRP A 274 -3.62 -9.11 -2.17
C TRP A 274 -2.79 -9.52 -0.95
N LEU A 275 -3.31 -10.34 -0.04
CA LEU A 275 -2.49 -10.92 1.04
C LEU A 275 -1.30 -11.72 0.50
N VAL A 276 -1.51 -12.40 -0.64
CA VAL A 276 -0.48 -13.22 -1.28
C VAL A 276 0.40 -12.35 -2.19
N ALA A 277 -0.23 -11.45 -2.96
CA ALA A 277 0.48 -10.60 -3.91
C ALA A 277 1.26 -9.45 -3.25
N TRP A 278 0.86 -9.01 -2.05
CA TRP A 278 1.45 -7.88 -1.34
C TRP A 278 1.60 -8.14 0.18
N PRO A 279 2.53 -9.02 0.58
CA PRO A 279 2.59 -9.55 1.95
C PRO A 279 2.93 -8.50 3.02
N THR A 280 3.57 -7.40 2.64
CA THR A 280 3.95 -6.32 3.56
C THR A 280 2.74 -5.58 4.13
N ALA A 281 1.58 -5.62 3.48
CA ALA A 281 0.34 -4.99 3.94
C ALA A 281 -0.59 -5.95 4.73
N HIS A 282 -0.11 -7.14 5.11
CA HIS A 282 -0.97 -8.18 5.67
C HIS A 282 -1.77 -7.78 6.92
N THR A 283 -1.19 -6.95 7.80
CA THR A 283 -1.89 -6.49 9.02
C THR A 283 -3.12 -5.65 8.67
N THR A 284 -2.95 -4.66 7.80
CA THR A 284 -4.04 -3.78 7.36
C THR A 284 -5.06 -4.54 6.53
N LEU A 285 -4.63 -5.39 5.59
CA LEU A 285 -5.54 -6.22 4.80
C LEU A 285 -6.35 -7.16 5.70
N GLY A 286 -5.72 -7.78 6.70
CA GLY A 286 -6.40 -8.63 7.66
C GLY A 286 -7.46 -7.89 8.46
N LEU A 287 -7.17 -6.67 8.92
CA LEU A 287 -8.13 -5.81 9.60
C LEU A 287 -9.32 -5.47 8.70
N TRP A 288 -9.08 -5.06 7.45
CA TRP A 288 -10.15 -4.74 6.51
C TRP A 288 -11.05 -5.95 6.24
N VAL A 289 -10.47 -7.11 5.96
CA VAL A 289 -11.24 -8.34 5.71
C VAL A 289 -12.07 -8.70 6.95
N ARG A 290 -11.46 -8.70 8.14
CA ARG A 290 -12.16 -9.01 9.40
C ARG A 290 -13.32 -8.06 9.65
N THR A 291 -13.09 -6.75 9.52
CA THR A 291 -14.11 -5.72 9.76
C THR A 291 -15.26 -5.81 8.76
N LEU A 292 -14.97 -5.95 7.47
CA LEU A 292 -16.01 -6.08 6.44
C LEU A 292 -16.82 -7.37 6.61
N VAL A 293 -16.17 -8.51 6.87
CA VAL A 293 -16.89 -9.78 7.10
C VAL A 293 -17.82 -9.66 8.31
N ARG A 294 -17.34 -9.09 9.42
CA ARG A 294 -18.17 -8.83 10.61
C ARG A 294 -19.40 -7.98 10.30
N LEU A 295 -19.22 -6.84 9.62
CA LEU A 295 -20.31 -5.93 9.27
C LEU A 295 -21.32 -6.57 8.30
N LEU A 296 -20.86 -7.43 7.38
CA LEU A 296 -21.74 -8.15 6.46
C LEU A 296 -22.62 -9.19 7.18
N TYR A 297 -22.06 -9.90 8.17
CA TYR A 297 -22.87 -10.80 9.01
C TYR A 297 -23.88 -10.02 9.85
N GLN A 298 -23.47 -8.91 10.47
CA GLN A 298 -24.36 -8.06 11.28
C GLN A 298 -25.49 -7.41 10.46
N SER A 299 -25.23 -7.07 9.20
CA SER A 299 -26.24 -6.52 8.29
C SER A 299 -27.08 -7.59 7.58
N GLY A 300 -26.89 -8.87 7.89
CA GLY A 300 -27.64 -9.98 7.29
C GLY A 300 -27.18 -10.40 5.88
N ARG A 301 -26.19 -9.72 5.27
CA ARG A 301 -25.63 -10.04 3.94
C ARG A 301 -24.63 -11.20 4.00
N THR A 302 -25.04 -12.32 4.58
CA THR A 302 -24.18 -13.49 4.88
C THR A 302 -23.70 -14.25 3.65
N ILE A 303 -24.40 -14.11 2.51
CA ILE A 303 -24.07 -14.79 1.24
C ILE A 303 -22.72 -14.30 0.69
N ILE A 304 -22.37 -13.03 0.88
CA ILE A 304 -21.12 -12.44 0.37
C ILE A 304 -19.90 -13.08 1.05
N PRO A 305 -19.74 -13.02 2.39
CA PRO A 305 -18.60 -13.66 3.05
C PRO A 305 -18.59 -15.17 2.83
N ALA A 306 -19.75 -15.83 2.79
CA ALA A 306 -19.88 -17.25 2.45
C ALA A 306 -19.21 -17.61 1.11
N ARG A 307 -19.53 -16.84 0.05
CA ARG A 307 -18.99 -17.06 -1.29
C ARG A 307 -17.48 -16.80 -1.34
N VAL A 308 -17.00 -15.76 -0.65
CA VAL A 308 -15.57 -15.47 -0.54
C VAL A 308 -14.84 -16.60 0.17
N THR A 309 -15.36 -17.10 1.29
CA THR A 309 -14.77 -18.22 2.03
C THR A 309 -14.62 -19.46 1.14
N LEU A 310 -15.69 -19.84 0.41
CA LEU A 310 -15.68 -21.04 -0.44
C LEU A 310 -14.75 -20.95 -1.66
N ASP A 311 -14.52 -19.76 -2.21
CA ASP A 311 -13.60 -19.55 -3.35
C ASP A 311 -12.14 -19.32 -2.92
N ARG A 312 -11.92 -18.57 -1.83
CA ARG A 312 -10.60 -18.04 -1.48
C ARG A 312 -9.82 -18.93 -0.52
N VAL A 313 -10.48 -19.61 0.44
CA VAL A 313 -9.77 -20.44 1.43
C VAL A 313 -8.88 -21.51 0.79
N PRO A 314 -9.31 -22.27 -0.24
CA PRO A 314 -8.43 -23.24 -0.89
C PRO A 314 -7.15 -22.62 -1.45
N LYS A 315 -7.26 -21.45 -2.10
CA LYS A 315 -6.12 -20.71 -2.68
C LYS A 315 -5.18 -20.18 -1.59
N LEU A 316 -5.74 -19.72 -0.48
CA LEU A 316 -4.99 -19.25 0.69
C LEU A 316 -4.23 -20.37 1.38
N LEU A 317 -4.80 -21.58 1.49
CA LEU A 317 -4.09 -22.75 2.02
C LEU A 317 -2.84 -23.07 1.20
N THR A 318 -2.97 -23.15 -0.12
CA THR A 318 -1.81 -23.38 -1.01
C THR A 318 -0.73 -22.31 -0.83
N ALA A 319 -1.12 -21.05 -0.61
CA ALA A 319 -0.19 -19.94 -0.42
C ALA A 319 0.65 -20.06 0.87
N LEU A 320 0.24 -20.88 1.86
CA LEU A 320 1.02 -21.10 3.09
C LEU A 320 2.37 -21.78 2.84
N GLN A 321 2.59 -22.37 1.65
CA GLN A 321 3.92 -22.82 1.24
C GLN A 321 4.93 -21.66 1.14
N ILE A 322 4.48 -20.42 0.97
CA ILE A 322 5.32 -19.23 0.84
C ILE A 322 5.57 -18.63 2.23
N PRO A 323 6.80 -18.66 2.78
CA PRO A 323 7.04 -18.28 4.17
C PRO A 323 6.63 -16.85 4.54
N VAL A 324 6.82 -15.89 3.62
CA VAL A 324 6.55 -14.47 3.90
C VAL A 324 5.06 -14.14 4.06
N VAL A 325 4.14 -14.97 3.54
CA VAL A 325 2.69 -14.69 3.58
C VAL A 325 1.99 -15.35 4.77
N ARG A 326 2.62 -16.35 5.41
CA ARG A 326 1.99 -17.24 6.40
C ARG A 326 1.26 -16.49 7.50
N THR A 327 1.90 -15.53 8.14
CA THR A 327 1.32 -14.82 9.30
C THR A 327 -0.01 -14.17 8.93
N GLY A 328 -0.04 -13.44 7.82
CA GLY A 328 -1.20 -12.75 7.29
C GLY A 328 -2.28 -13.68 6.78
N VAL A 329 -1.86 -14.67 5.97
CA VAL A 329 -2.78 -15.63 5.36
C VAL A 329 -3.47 -16.48 6.42
N VAL A 330 -2.76 -17.01 7.42
CA VAL A 330 -3.38 -17.76 8.53
C VAL A 330 -4.38 -16.90 9.29
N SER A 331 -4.06 -15.62 9.53
CA SER A 331 -4.98 -14.70 10.23
C SER A 331 -6.32 -14.58 9.50
N VAL A 332 -6.28 -14.31 8.20
CA VAL A 332 -7.49 -14.13 7.40
C VAL A 332 -8.21 -15.45 7.14
N LEU A 333 -7.46 -16.53 6.92
CA LEU A 333 -8.02 -17.87 6.78
C LEU A 333 -8.78 -18.30 8.04
N SER A 334 -8.23 -18.03 9.22
CA SER A 334 -8.91 -18.29 10.50
C SER A 334 -10.20 -17.48 10.60
N THR A 335 -10.16 -16.18 10.30
CA THR A 335 -11.35 -15.32 10.29
C THR A 335 -12.44 -15.83 9.34
N LEU A 336 -12.08 -16.21 8.11
CA LEU A 336 -13.05 -16.66 7.11
C LEU A 336 -13.70 -18.01 7.47
N LEU A 337 -12.95 -18.94 8.05
CA LEU A 337 -13.48 -20.25 8.45
C LEU A 337 -14.28 -20.16 9.76
N LEU A 338 -13.77 -19.46 10.78
CA LEU A 338 -14.42 -19.35 12.09
C LEU A 338 -15.68 -18.48 12.08
N SER A 339 -15.80 -17.53 11.15
CA SER A 339 -17.04 -16.77 10.96
C SER A 339 -18.10 -17.53 10.16
N PHE A 340 -17.72 -18.60 9.45
CA PHE A 340 -18.64 -19.43 8.66
C PHE A 340 -19.33 -20.51 9.51
N GLN A 341 -19.99 -20.10 10.60
CA GLN A 341 -20.49 -21.03 11.63
C GLN A 341 -21.75 -21.81 11.24
N ASN A 342 -22.54 -21.30 10.29
CA ASN A 342 -23.85 -21.87 9.97
C ASN A 342 -23.80 -23.15 9.13
N SER A 343 -22.62 -23.53 8.62
CA SER A 343 -22.48 -24.73 7.79
C SER A 343 -21.05 -25.26 7.82
N PRO A 344 -20.84 -26.59 7.92
CA PRO A 344 -19.51 -27.17 7.89
C PRO A 344 -18.90 -27.24 6.48
N THR A 345 -19.67 -26.89 5.44
CA THR A 345 -19.31 -27.09 4.02
C THR A 345 -17.94 -26.54 3.66
N ALA A 346 -17.62 -25.32 4.10
CA ALA A 346 -16.34 -24.69 3.78
C ALA A 346 -15.16 -25.44 4.43
N PHE A 347 -15.30 -25.81 5.71
CA PHE A 347 -14.29 -26.57 6.44
C PHE A 347 -14.11 -27.97 5.84
N HIS A 348 -15.20 -28.72 5.64
CA HIS A 348 -15.18 -30.07 5.07
C HIS A 348 -14.49 -30.10 3.70
N LYS A 349 -14.77 -29.11 2.84
CA LYS A 349 -14.17 -29.00 1.50
C LYS A 349 -12.64 -28.86 1.54
N VAL A 350 -12.08 -28.27 2.60
CA VAL A 350 -10.64 -27.94 2.65
C VAL A 350 -9.80 -28.91 3.48
N ILE A 351 -10.40 -29.89 4.15
CA ILE A 351 -9.68 -30.88 4.98
C ILE A 351 -8.54 -31.56 4.23
N PRO A 352 -8.71 -32.10 3.00
CA PRO A 352 -7.61 -32.76 2.30
C PRO A 352 -6.42 -31.82 2.05
N ALA A 353 -6.71 -30.59 1.60
CA ALA A 353 -5.69 -29.57 1.36
C ALA A 353 -5.00 -29.11 2.65
N LEU A 354 -5.74 -29.04 3.76
CA LEU A 354 -5.19 -28.69 5.07
C LEU A 354 -4.21 -29.77 5.55
N VAL A 355 -4.57 -31.04 5.43
CA VAL A 355 -3.68 -32.18 5.76
C VAL A 355 -2.41 -32.15 4.90
N ASP A 356 -2.55 -31.93 3.58
CA ASP A 356 -1.41 -31.84 2.67
C ASP A 356 -0.46 -30.69 3.04
N VAL A 357 -1.00 -29.51 3.33
CA VAL A 357 -0.22 -28.32 3.74
C VAL A 357 0.47 -28.56 5.08
N MET A 358 -0.22 -29.16 6.06
CA MET A 358 0.40 -29.50 7.34
C MET A 358 1.56 -30.49 7.15
N GLY A 359 1.38 -31.54 6.35
CA GLY A 359 2.46 -32.48 6.03
C GLY A 359 3.63 -31.85 5.27
N GLN A 360 3.38 -30.89 4.38
CA GLN A 360 4.42 -30.12 3.69
C GLN A 360 5.22 -29.23 4.64
N LEU A 361 4.51 -28.50 5.51
CA LEU A 361 5.10 -27.64 6.52
C LEU A 361 5.93 -28.46 7.53
N GLU A 362 5.45 -29.63 7.96
CA GLU A 362 6.20 -30.53 8.84
C GLU A 362 7.53 -30.95 8.23
N ARG A 363 7.52 -31.31 6.93
CA ARG A 363 8.74 -31.66 6.19
C ARG A 363 9.71 -30.50 6.03
N GLU A 364 9.21 -29.26 5.97
CA GLU A 364 10.06 -28.07 5.88
C GLU A 364 10.83 -27.80 7.18
N GLY A 365 10.21 -27.98 8.34
CA GLY A 365 10.89 -27.86 9.65
C GLY A 365 11.44 -26.47 9.99
N SER A 366 11.12 -25.41 9.24
CA SER A 366 11.57 -24.05 9.54
C SER A 366 10.84 -23.44 10.76
N PRO A 367 11.41 -22.45 11.47
CA PRO A 367 10.73 -21.80 12.59
C PRO A 367 9.38 -21.18 12.19
N SER A 368 9.32 -20.60 10.98
CA SER A 368 8.08 -20.07 10.40
C SER A 368 7.05 -21.17 10.16
N SER A 369 7.51 -22.34 9.68
CA SER A 369 6.66 -23.50 9.45
C SER A 369 6.08 -24.04 10.76
N THR A 370 6.92 -24.27 11.78
CA THR A 370 6.49 -24.75 13.09
C THR A 370 5.48 -23.82 13.75
N ALA A 371 5.71 -22.50 13.72
CA ALA A 371 4.75 -21.52 14.23
C ALA A 371 3.42 -21.55 13.46
N THR A 372 3.47 -21.76 12.15
CA THR A 372 2.29 -21.86 11.29
C THR A 372 1.51 -23.14 11.58
N LEU A 373 2.19 -24.28 11.75
CA LEU A 373 1.59 -25.56 12.12
C LEU A 373 0.83 -25.47 13.44
N GLY A 374 1.43 -24.87 14.47
CA GLY A 374 0.74 -24.67 15.75
C GLY A 374 -0.57 -23.89 15.60
N ARG A 375 -0.55 -22.79 14.82
CA ARG A 375 -1.76 -21.99 14.54
C ARG A 375 -2.81 -22.77 13.73
N LEU A 376 -2.39 -23.56 12.74
CA LEU A 376 -3.28 -24.40 11.95
C LEU A 376 -3.89 -25.53 12.80
N ALA A 377 -3.12 -26.12 13.72
CA ALA A 377 -3.59 -27.15 14.63
C ALA A 377 -4.67 -26.60 15.57
N THR A 378 -4.42 -25.44 16.20
CA THR A 378 -5.43 -24.75 17.01
C THR A 378 -6.69 -24.44 16.22
N LEU A 379 -6.56 -23.92 15.00
CA LEU A 379 -7.69 -23.64 14.12
C LEU A 379 -8.48 -24.91 13.79
N ALA A 380 -7.79 -26.00 13.44
CA ALA A 380 -8.41 -27.28 13.10
C ALA A 380 -9.19 -27.87 14.28
N HIS A 381 -8.62 -27.85 15.49
CA HIS A 381 -9.34 -28.23 16.72
C HIS A 381 -10.58 -27.37 16.93
N THR A 382 -10.47 -26.06 16.74
CA THR A 382 -11.60 -25.12 16.89
C THR A 382 -12.71 -25.40 15.88
N LEU A 383 -12.36 -25.68 14.62
CA LEU A 383 -13.34 -25.97 13.57
C LEU A 383 -14.02 -27.35 13.76
N MET A 384 -13.32 -28.35 14.27
CA MET A 384 -13.92 -29.64 14.64
C MET A 384 -14.88 -29.49 15.84
N ALA A 385 -14.54 -28.65 16.82
CA ALA A 385 -15.43 -28.35 17.94
C ALA A 385 -16.66 -27.52 17.51
N LEU A 386 -16.48 -26.60 16.55
CA LEU A 386 -17.57 -25.81 15.95
C LEU A 386 -18.56 -26.67 15.15
N HIS A 387 -18.07 -27.74 14.50
CA HIS A 387 -18.86 -28.62 13.64
C HIS A 387 -18.76 -30.10 14.07
N PRO A 388 -19.36 -30.49 15.21
CA PRO A 388 -19.30 -31.87 15.66
C PRO A 388 -20.10 -32.82 14.74
N GLY A 389 -19.81 -34.12 14.82
CA GLY A 389 -20.68 -35.17 14.26
C GLY A 389 -20.26 -35.80 12.92
N THR A 390 -19.02 -35.60 12.47
CA THR A 390 -18.48 -36.26 11.24
C THR A 390 -17.10 -36.91 11.46
N PRO A 391 -16.97 -37.89 12.38
CA PRO A 391 -15.69 -38.47 12.78
C PRO A 391 -14.91 -39.09 11.61
N ASP A 392 -15.59 -39.77 10.67
CA ASP A 392 -14.93 -40.39 9.50
C ASP A 392 -14.27 -39.35 8.58
N THR A 393 -14.93 -38.20 8.41
CA THR A 393 -14.39 -37.08 7.61
C THR A 393 -13.20 -36.42 8.28
N TYR A 394 -13.17 -36.40 9.62
CA TYR A 394 -12.10 -35.80 10.41
C TYR A 394 -10.92 -36.72 10.66
N HIS A 395 -11.07 -38.03 10.46
CA HIS A 395 -10.02 -39.01 10.78
C HIS A 395 -8.62 -38.66 10.21
N PRO A 396 -8.46 -38.29 8.92
CA PRO A 396 -7.13 -37.93 8.39
C PRO A 396 -6.52 -36.71 9.10
N LEU A 397 -7.35 -35.74 9.45
CA LEU A 397 -6.93 -34.53 10.15
C LEU A 397 -6.61 -34.83 11.62
N MET A 398 -7.40 -35.67 12.29
CA MET A 398 -7.14 -36.10 13.67
C MET A 398 -5.77 -36.78 13.80
N CYS A 399 -5.41 -37.68 12.88
CA CYS A 399 -4.09 -38.31 12.84
C CYS A 399 -2.94 -37.29 12.72
N CYS A 400 -3.13 -36.21 11.94
CA CYS A 400 -2.14 -35.13 11.88
C CYS A 400 -2.05 -34.34 13.19
N LEU A 401 -3.16 -34.17 13.90
CA LEU A 401 -3.24 -33.34 15.10
C LEU A 401 -2.69 -34.01 16.37
N GLU A 402 -2.52 -35.34 16.39
CA GLU A 402 -1.98 -36.08 17.55
C GLU A 402 -0.63 -35.55 18.06
N LYS A 403 0.15 -34.91 17.18
CA LYS A 403 1.48 -34.35 17.49
C LYS A 403 1.42 -32.97 18.16
N TYR A 404 0.25 -32.34 18.22
CA TYR A 404 0.07 -30.96 18.66
C TYR A 404 -0.79 -30.91 19.94
N PRO A 405 -0.53 -29.98 20.85
CA PRO A 405 -1.34 -29.84 22.06
C PRO A 405 -2.76 -29.41 21.70
N ALA A 406 -3.75 -30.17 22.18
CA ALA A 406 -5.16 -29.78 22.07
C ALA A 406 -5.43 -28.55 22.94
N PRO A 407 -6.06 -27.48 22.41
CA PRO A 407 -6.51 -26.34 23.21
C PRO A 407 -7.56 -26.75 24.25
N SER A 408 -7.71 -25.98 25.33
CA SER A 408 -8.74 -26.25 26.33
C SER A 408 -10.14 -25.99 25.76
N GLU A 409 -11.18 -26.66 26.28
CA GLU A 409 -12.56 -26.38 25.84
C GLU A 409 -12.97 -24.92 26.04
N GLU A 410 -12.43 -24.26 27.08
CA GLU A 410 -12.68 -22.85 27.37
C GLU A 410 -12.10 -21.95 26.26
N ASP A 411 -10.85 -22.18 25.87
CA ASP A 411 -10.20 -21.44 24.78
C ASP A 411 -10.95 -21.62 23.46
N LEU A 412 -11.37 -22.86 23.17
CA LEU A 412 -12.13 -23.17 21.95
C LEU A 412 -13.46 -22.41 21.93
N ARG A 413 -14.19 -22.40 23.06
CA ARG A 413 -15.47 -21.68 23.18
C ARG A 413 -15.29 -20.17 23.06
N GLU A 414 -14.25 -19.61 23.66
CA GLU A 414 -13.96 -18.17 23.58
C GLU A 414 -13.71 -17.74 22.12
N VAL A 415 -12.85 -18.47 21.41
CA VAL A 415 -12.53 -18.18 20.00
C VAL A 415 -13.76 -18.33 19.09
N ILE A 416 -14.60 -19.33 19.33
CA ILE A 416 -15.86 -19.52 18.59
C ILE A 416 -16.82 -18.34 18.84
N GLN A 417 -17.00 -17.93 20.10
CA GLN A 417 -17.87 -16.81 20.46
C GLN A 417 -17.37 -15.49 19.89
N GLU A 418 -16.04 -15.26 19.86
CA GLU A 418 -15.43 -14.06 19.27
C GLU A 418 -15.80 -13.88 17.79
N HIS A 419 -16.07 -14.98 17.06
CA HIS A 419 -16.38 -14.99 15.63
C HIS A 419 -17.88 -15.17 15.32
N GLN A 420 -18.74 -15.20 16.33
CA GLN A 420 -20.19 -15.30 16.16
C GLN A 420 -20.80 -13.91 15.89
N TRP A 421 -20.75 -13.47 14.62
CA TRP A 421 -21.16 -12.11 14.22
C TRP A 421 -22.57 -11.99 13.64
N GLY A 422 -23.40 -13.03 13.75
CA GLY A 422 -24.80 -12.95 13.35
C GLY A 422 -25.56 -11.87 14.13
N ALA A 423 -26.72 -11.45 13.61
CA ALA A 423 -27.62 -10.60 14.38
C ALA A 423 -27.95 -11.33 15.70
N VAL A 424 -27.58 -10.70 16.82
CA VAL A 424 -28.14 -11.10 18.11
C VAL A 424 -29.62 -10.79 17.99
N GLU A 425 -30.46 -11.81 17.94
CA GLU A 425 -31.89 -11.60 18.15
C GLU A 425 -32.02 -10.89 19.51
N GLU A 426 -32.45 -9.63 19.51
CA GLU A 426 -32.79 -8.85 20.71
C GLU A 426 -33.98 -9.44 21.52
N GLY A 427 -34.32 -10.73 21.33
CA GLY A 427 -35.50 -11.37 21.91
C GLY A 427 -35.27 -12.63 22.74
N ALA A 428 -34.04 -13.14 22.91
CA ALA A 428 -33.83 -14.47 23.49
C ALA A 428 -32.84 -14.54 24.67
N ARG A 429 -32.72 -13.47 25.46
CA ARG A 429 -32.12 -13.53 26.81
C ARG A 429 -33.10 -13.00 27.84
N GLY A 430 -33.88 -13.90 28.45
CA GLY A 430 -34.59 -13.60 29.69
C GLY A 430 -36.01 -14.14 29.87
N LEU A 431 -36.37 -15.30 29.32
CA LEU A 431 -37.53 -16.04 29.82
C LEU A 431 -37.08 -17.02 30.91
N ALA A 432 -37.07 -16.54 32.15
CA ALA A 432 -37.20 -17.40 33.33
C ALA A 432 -38.69 -17.42 33.73
N PRO A 433 -39.28 -18.58 34.06
CA PRO A 433 -40.67 -18.64 34.48
C PRO A 433 -40.78 -18.31 35.98
N GLY A 434 -41.64 -17.35 36.31
CA GLY A 434 -42.23 -17.22 37.65
C GLY A 434 -41.90 -15.93 38.39
N GLN A 435 -42.75 -14.91 38.23
CA GLN A 435 -43.52 -14.28 39.32
C GLN A 435 -44.24 -13.03 38.79
N GLN A 436 -45.57 -13.06 38.86
CA GLN A 436 -46.41 -11.88 38.71
C GLN A 436 -46.21 -10.96 39.92
N ARG A 437 -46.02 -9.65 39.68
CA ARG A 437 -46.76 -8.56 40.35
C ARG A 437 -46.43 -7.19 39.73
N GLY A 438 -47.44 -6.64 39.05
CA GLY A 438 -47.94 -5.25 39.12
C GLY A 438 -47.00 -4.05 38.92
N GLY A 439 -47.42 -3.15 38.02
CA GLY A 439 -47.27 -1.70 38.21
C GLY A 439 -46.49 -0.95 37.13
N ALA A 440 -47.15 0.02 36.52
CA ALA A 440 -46.66 0.92 35.47
C ALA A 440 -45.50 1.83 35.91
N GLY A 441 -44.68 2.27 34.94
CA GLY A 441 -43.75 3.38 35.13
C GLY A 441 -42.67 3.47 34.05
N VAL A 442 -42.86 4.38 33.09
CA VAL A 442 -41.82 4.84 32.15
C VAL A 442 -40.78 5.64 32.94
N SER A 443 -39.48 5.35 32.81
CA SER A 443 -38.41 6.27 33.20
C SER A 443 -37.10 5.95 32.49
N GLU A 444 -36.58 6.96 31.79
CA GLU A 444 -35.22 7.08 31.27
C GLU A 444 -34.19 7.04 32.40
N ALA A 445 -33.04 6.40 32.18
CA ALA A 445 -31.86 6.60 33.02
C ALA A 445 -30.55 6.47 32.21
N PRO A 446 -29.49 7.25 32.55
CA PRO A 446 -28.37 7.52 31.67
C PRO A 446 -27.19 6.54 31.85
N LEU A 447 -26.42 6.33 30.79
CA LEU A 447 -25.18 5.55 30.80
C LEU A 447 -24.09 6.27 31.62
N VAL A 448 -23.75 5.68 32.77
CA VAL A 448 -22.60 6.07 33.59
C VAL A 448 -21.34 5.45 33.00
N TYR A 449 -20.45 6.27 32.45
CA TYR A 449 -19.09 5.87 32.08
C TYR A 449 -18.25 5.56 33.33
N GLN A 450 -17.85 4.30 33.50
CA GLN A 450 -16.82 3.92 34.47
C GLN A 450 -15.45 4.42 34.00
N GLN A 451 -14.90 5.40 34.71
CA GLN A 451 -13.52 5.84 34.54
C GLN A 451 -12.54 4.79 35.09
N ARG A 452 -11.53 4.42 34.29
CA ARG A 452 -10.38 3.62 34.74
C ARG A 452 -9.40 4.46 35.57
N PRO A 453 -8.66 3.88 36.55
CA PRO A 453 -7.76 4.62 37.42
C PRO A 453 -6.47 5.12 36.72
N PRO A 454 -5.89 6.25 37.17
CA PRO A 454 -4.77 6.91 36.49
C PRO A 454 -3.41 6.45 37.04
N SER A 455 -2.84 5.36 36.53
CA SER A 455 -1.42 5.05 36.85
C SER A 455 -0.75 4.09 35.86
N GLN A 456 -0.71 4.43 34.57
CA GLN A 456 0.25 3.81 33.66
C GLN A 456 0.74 4.83 32.64
N LYS A 457 1.87 5.48 32.97
CA LYS A 457 2.61 6.31 32.01
C LYS A 457 3.33 5.37 31.04
N VAL A 458 2.74 5.15 29.87
CA VAL A 458 3.43 4.56 28.73
C VAL A 458 4.02 5.71 27.92
N GLY A 459 5.33 5.88 27.97
CA GLY A 459 6.03 6.88 27.17
C GLY A 459 5.94 6.53 25.69
N LEU A 460 5.29 7.40 24.90
CA LEU A 460 5.27 7.32 23.45
C LEU A 460 6.68 7.59 22.91
N ARG A 461 7.32 6.57 22.33
CA ARG A 461 8.48 6.75 21.45
C ARG A 461 7.96 7.26 20.10
N ASN A 462 8.00 8.58 19.92
CA ASN A 462 7.56 9.25 18.70
C ASN A 462 8.52 8.93 17.54
N LEU A 463 8.08 8.10 16.60
CA LEU A 463 8.52 8.18 15.21
C LEU A 463 7.56 9.18 14.54
N GLY A 464 8.06 10.37 14.19
CA GLY A 464 7.30 11.59 13.83
C GLY A 464 6.28 11.51 12.70
N ASN A 465 5.97 10.33 12.16
CA ASN A 465 4.97 10.11 11.11
C ASN A 465 3.59 9.68 11.65
N THR A 466 3.47 9.35 12.95
CA THR A 466 2.18 8.96 13.58
C THR A 466 1.47 10.12 14.28
N CYS A 467 2.16 11.23 14.57
CA CYS A 467 1.58 12.33 15.35
C CYS A 467 0.53 13.13 14.58
N TYR A 468 0.70 13.38 13.28
CA TYR A 468 -0.30 14.13 12.49
C TYR A 468 -1.64 13.40 12.45
N MET A 469 -1.62 12.10 12.18
CA MET A 469 -2.84 11.32 12.05
C MET A 469 -3.49 11.01 13.40
N ASN A 470 -2.69 10.92 14.46
CA ASN A 470 -3.22 10.92 15.84
C ASN A 470 -3.88 12.26 16.20
N SER A 471 -3.36 13.39 15.73
CA SER A 471 -4.00 14.71 15.89
C SER A 471 -5.29 14.83 15.07
N VAL A 472 -5.35 14.23 13.88
CA VAL A 472 -6.60 14.13 13.08
C VAL A 472 -7.66 13.30 13.82
N ILE A 473 -7.28 12.19 14.45
CA ILE A 473 -8.17 11.36 15.26
C ILE A 473 -8.66 12.13 16.50
N GLN A 474 -7.78 12.89 17.17
CA GLN A 474 -8.17 13.73 18.30
C GLN A 474 -9.17 14.83 17.89
N ALA A 475 -9.00 15.42 16.71
CA ALA A 475 -9.95 16.39 16.18
C ALA A 475 -11.31 15.75 15.87
N LEU A 476 -11.33 14.57 15.24
CA LEU A 476 -12.55 13.78 14.97
C LEU A 476 -13.31 13.43 16.26
N PHE A 477 -12.60 12.97 17.29
CA PHE A 477 -13.20 12.59 18.58
C PHE A 477 -13.76 13.79 19.36
N MET A 478 -13.32 15.01 19.05
CA MET A 478 -13.81 16.24 19.68
C MET A 478 -14.94 16.93 18.90
N THR A 479 -15.31 16.43 17.70
CA THR A 479 -16.36 17.02 16.86
C THR A 479 -17.71 16.30 16.91
N ASP A 480 -17.86 15.22 17.67
CA ASP A 480 -19.18 14.63 17.93
C ASP A 480 -19.96 15.49 18.94
N ARG A 481 -20.86 16.32 18.40
CA ARG A 481 -22.02 16.91 19.10
C ARG A 481 -23.27 16.74 18.25
#